data_AF-A0A3C0ZTP4-F1
#
_entry.id   AF-A0A3C0ZTP4-F1
#
_cell.length_a   1.000
_cell.length_b   1.000
_cell.length_c   1.000
_cell.angle_alpha   90.00
_cell.angle_beta   90.00
_cell.angle_gamma   90.00
#
_symmetry.space_group_name_H-M   'P 1'
#
loop_
_entity.id
_entity.type
_entity.pdbx_description
1 polymer ?
#
loop_
_entity_poly.entity_id
_entity_poly.type
_entity_poly.pdbx_seq_one_letter_code
_entity_poly.pdbx_strand_id
1 'polypeptide(L)'
;LILESLVPALDALCSGKKMPGHIRSIEAEGIRHVKLIDAAPIGINVRSTVATYANVHDELRKIFARTKSAKEYGYKAGDFSYNTGSLRCPVCDGTGQISLDVQFLPDVNIPCPECRGSRYAKEAKKIRYTNKSGEECSLPELMDMDVNSALG
;
A
#
# COMPACT_ATOMS: atom_id res chain seq x y z
N LEU A 1 27.67 -16.94 0.69
CA LEU A 1 28.30 -16.26 -0.48
C LEU A 1 27.60 -14.96 -0.88
N ILE A 2 26.36 -14.98 -1.40
CA ILE A 2 25.72 -13.73 -1.86
C ILE A 2 25.38 -12.78 -0.71
N LEU A 3 24.65 -13.27 0.31
CA LEU A 3 24.16 -12.46 1.42
C LEU A 3 25.24 -12.07 2.43
N GLU A 4 26.25 -12.93 2.61
CA GLU A 4 27.28 -12.75 3.63
C GLU A 4 28.55 -12.07 3.10
N SER A 5 28.77 -12.12 1.78
CA SER A 5 30.01 -11.65 1.15
C SER A 5 29.74 -10.60 0.08
N LEU A 6 29.00 -10.95 -0.99
CA LEU A 6 28.84 -10.05 -2.14
C LEU A 6 28.04 -8.79 -1.80
N VAL A 7 26.86 -8.92 -1.19
CA VAL A 7 26.01 -7.77 -0.85
C VAL A 7 26.68 -6.83 0.14
N PRO A 8 27.25 -7.30 1.27
CA PRO A 8 27.97 -6.42 2.20
C PRO A 8 29.21 -5.78 1.58
N ALA A 9 29.93 -6.48 0.71
CA ALA A 9 31.11 -5.93 0.02
C ALA A 9 30.71 -4.83 -0.96
N LEU A 10 29.63 -5.01 -1.73
CA LEU A 10 29.14 -3.96 -2.63
C LEU A 10 28.56 -2.76 -1.87
N ASP A 11 27.83 -2.97 -0.77
CA ASP A 11 27.36 -1.85 0.08
C ASP A 11 28.53 -1.07 0.68
N ALA A 12 29.55 -1.78 1.16
CA ALA A 12 30.77 -1.18 1.69
C ALA A 12 31.51 -0.38 0.61
N LEU A 13 31.62 -0.90 -0.61
CA LEU A 13 32.20 -0.20 -1.75
C LEU A 13 31.43 1.07 -2.10
N CYS A 14 30.09 0.99 -2.21
CA CYS A 14 29.23 2.10 -2.59
C CYS A 14 29.17 3.20 -1.51
N SER A 15 29.24 2.81 -0.23
CA SER A 15 29.10 3.73 0.92
C SER A 15 30.44 4.17 1.54
N GLY A 16 31.58 3.71 1.01
CA GLY A 16 32.91 3.98 1.57
C GLY A 16 33.15 3.39 2.96
N LYS A 17 32.46 2.29 3.32
CA LYS A 17 32.63 1.60 4.60
C LYS A 17 33.76 0.56 4.53
N LYS A 18 34.21 0.07 5.68
CA LYS A 18 35.21 -1.00 5.78
C LYS A 18 34.68 -2.29 5.14
N MET A 19 35.50 -2.92 4.30
CA MET A 19 35.20 -4.22 3.69
C MET A 19 35.09 -5.34 4.76
N PRO A 20 34.20 -6.33 4.56
CA PRO A 20 34.18 -7.52 5.39
C PRO A 20 35.53 -8.25 5.35
N GLY A 21 36.02 -8.73 6.50
CA GLY A 21 37.40 -9.24 6.62
C GLY A 21 37.72 -10.50 5.80
N HIS A 22 36.71 -11.21 5.31
CA HIS A 22 36.87 -12.38 4.45
C HIS A 22 36.93 -12.03 2.95
N ILE A 23 36.80 -10.75 2.57
CA ILE A 23 36.87 -10.27 1.18
C ILE A 23 38.31 -9.91 0.84
N ARG A 24 38.84 -10.53 -0.22
CA ARG A 24 40.20 -10.24 -0.72
C ARG A 24 40.22 -9.11 -1.74
N SER A 25 39.28 -9.13 -2.69
CA SER A 25 39.10 -8.09 -3.70
C SER A 25 37.64 -8.08 -4.16
N ILE A 26 37.20 -6.93 -4.69
CA ILE A 26 35.92 -6.77 -5.36
C ILE A 26 36.07 -5.71 -6.44
N GLU A 27 35.55 -5.99 -7.63
CA GLU A 27 35.52 -5.08 -8.77
C GLU A 27 34.06 -4.92 -9.19
N ALA A 28 33.57 -3.69 -9.18
CA ALA A 28 32.17 -3.36 -9.41
C ALA A 28 32.04 -1.94 -9.98
N GLU A 29 32.81 -1.67 -11.03
CA GLU A 29 32.81 -0.37 -11.69
C GLU A 29 31.39 -0.03 -12.21
N GLY A 30 30.97 1.22 -11.99
CA GLY A 30 29.63 1.68 -12.35
C GLY A 30 28.51 1.32 -11.38
N ILE A 31 28.72 0.41 -10.41
CA ILE A 31 27.74 0.10 -9.37
C ILE A 31 27.77 1.19 -8.30
N ARG A 32 26.64 1.89 -8.12
CA ARG A 32 26.49 2.98 -7.14
C ARG A 32 25.56 2.64 -5.97
N HIS A 33 24.73 1.62 -6.14
CA HIS A 33 23.75 1.24 -5.14
C HIS A 33 23.40 -0.23 -5.26
N VAL A 34 23.23 -0.88 -4.11
CA VAL A 34 22.79 -2.26 -4.02
C VAL A 34 21.58 -2.34 -3.10
N LYS A 35 20.54 -3.03 -3.56
CA LYS A 35 19.36 -3.36 -2.79
C LYS A 35 19.20 -4.87 -2.79
N LEU A 36 19.16 -5.46 -1.60
CA LEU A 36 18.74 -6.84 -1.44
C LEU A 36 17.21 -6.88 -1.40
N ILE A 37 16.62 -7.73 -2.24
CA ILE A 37 15.19 -8.04 -2.22
C ILE A 37 15.10 -9.52 -1.86
N ASP A 38 14.41 -9.84 -0.77
CA ASP A 38 14.21 -11.19 -0.29
C ASP A 38 12.72 -11.47 -0.03
N ALA A 39 12.43 -12.69 0.43
CA ALA A 39 11.09 -13.12 0.80
C ALA A 39 10.81 -12.93 2.30
N ALA A 40 11.58 -12.07 2.99
CA ALA A 40 11.27 -11.76 4.37
C ALA A 40 9.86 -11.14 4.43
N PRO A 41 9.03 -11.53 5.42
CA PRO A 41 7.69 -10.97 5.53
C PRO A 41 7.76 -9.45 5.66
N ILE A 42 6.99 -8.76 4.80
CA ILE A 42 6.72 -7.34 5.00
C ILE A 42 5.98 -7.25 6.34
N GLY A 43 6.47 -6.41 7.26
CA GLY A 43 5.94 -6.30 8.63
C GLY A 43 4.41 -6.34 8.66
N ILE A 44 3.86 -7.20 9.52
CA ILE A 44 2.42 -7.48 9.55
C ILE A 44 1.70 -6.26 10.13
N ASN A 45 1.18 -5.41 9.26
CA ASN A 45 0.26 -4.34 9.63
C ASN A 45 -1.01 -4.51 8.81
N VAL A 46 -2.14 -4.74 9.48
CA VAL A 46 -3.47 -4.93 8.87
C VAL A 46 -3.90 -3.77 7.98
N ARG A 47 -3.32 -2.58 8.20
CA ARG A 47 -3.57 -1.39 7.40
C ARG A 47 -2.73 -1.31 6.12
N SER A 48 -1.65 -2.08 6.02
CA SER A 48 -0.83 -2.16 4.81
C SER A 48 -1.54 -2.94 3.70
N THR A 49 -1.60 -2.34 2.52
CA THR A 49 -2.01 -2.96 1.26
C THR A 49 -0.91 -2.78 0.22
N VAL A 50 -1.00 -3.51 -0.89
CA VAL A 50 -0.14 -3.32 -2.07
C VAL A 50 -0.14 -1.85 -2.52
N ALA A 51 -1.31 -1.22 -2.56
CA ALA A 51 -1.46 0.17 -3.00
C ALA A 51 -0.78 1.18 -2.06
N THR A 52 -0.80 0.97 -0.74
CA THR A 52 -0.05 1.82 0.20
C THR A 52 1.44 1.55 0.16
N TYR A 53 1.85 0.29 -0.01
CA TYR A 53 3.27 -0.06 -0.06
C TYR A 53 3.94 0.52 -1.32
N ALA A 54 3.24 0.50 -2.46
CA ALA A 54 3.69 1.07 -3.71
C ALA A 54 3.43 2.58 -3.86
N ASN A 55 2.91 3.27 -2.82
CA ASN A 55 2.47 4.68 -2.86
C ASN A 55 1.42 5.03 -3.93
N VAL A 56 0.81 4.04 -4.58
CA VAL A 56 -0.28 4.24 -5.55
C VAL A 56 -1.50 4.87 -4.89
N HIS A 57 -1.80 4.46 -3.66
CA HIS A 57 -2.93 4.99 -2.90
C HIS A 57 -2.85 6.52 -2.73
N ASP A 58 -1.66 7.07 -2.46
CA ASP A 58 -1.46 8.50 -2.29
C ASP A 58 -1.79 9.30 -3.55
N GLU A 59 -1.41 8.79 -4.72
CA GLU A 59 -1.72 9.42 -5.99
C GLU A 59 -3.21 9.31 -6.32
N LEU A 60 -3.83 8.15 -6.08
CA LEU A 60 -5.26 7.98 -6.25
C LEU A 60 -6.05 8.97 -5.37
N ARG A 61 -5.68 9.12 -4.09
CA ARG A 61 -6.32 10.09 -3.19
C ARG A 61 -6.26 11.53 -3.73
N LYS A 62 -5.14 11.93 -4.33
CA LYS A 62 -4.98 13.25 -4.96
C LYS A 62 -5.85 13.40 -6.20
N ILE A 63 -5.97 12.36 -7.02
CA ILE A 63 -6.81 12.36 -8.23
C ILE A 63 -8.29 12.49 -7.83
N PHE A 64 -8.77 11.64 -6.93
CA PHE A 64 -10.16 11.63 -6.50
C PHE A 64 -10.57 12.93 -5.79
N ALA A 65 -9.67 13.55 -5.02
CA ALA A 65 -9.93 14.85 -4.41
C ALA A 65 -10.06 16.01 -5.41
N ARG A 66 -9.61 15.84 -6.67
CA ARG A 66 -9.73 16.86 -7.72
C ARG A 66 -11.03 16.76 -8.51
N THR A 67 -11.82 15.71 -8.31
CA THR A 67 -13.09 15.52 -9.03
C THR A 67 -14.10 16.62 -8.67
N LYS A 68 -15.06 16.85 -9.56
CA LYS A 68 -16.13 17.85 -9.34
C LYS A 68 -16.95 17.49 -8.10
N SER A 69 -17.35 16.22 -7.98
CA SER A 69 -18.10 15.71 -6.83
C SER A 69 -17.34 15.87 -5.51
N ALA A 70 -16.04 15.55 -5.47
CA ALA A 70 -15.25 15.74 -4.24
C ALA A 70 -15.21 17.21 -3.81
N LYS A 71 -15.07 18.15 -4.76
CA LYS A 71 -15.10 19.59 -4.48
C LYS A 71 -16.46 20.07 -3.99
N GLU A 72 -17.55 19.59 -4.58
CA GLU A 72 -18.92 19.93 -4.16
C GLU A 72 -19.22 19.47 -2.72
N TYR A 73 -18.74 18.29 -2.35
CA TYR A 73 -18.87 17.77 -0.97
C TYR A 73 -17.77 18.28 -0.01
N GLY A 74 -16.81 19.08 -0.50
CA GLY A 74 -15.73 19.65 0.32
C GLY A 74 -14.63 18.67 0.74
N TYR A 75 -14.52 17.51 0.10
CA TYR A 75 -13.49 16.50 0.41
C TYR A 75 -12.12 16.87 -0.15
N LYS A 76 -11.08 16.57 0.63
CA LYS A 76 -9.66 16.74 0.29
C LYS A 76 -8.97 15.37 0.21
N ALA A 77 -7.74 15.32 -0.31
CA ALA A 77 -6.98 14.07 -0.43
C ALA A 77 -6.79 13.33 0.91
N GLY A 78 -6.75 14.06 2.03
CA GLY A 78 -6.70 13.50 3.38
C GLY A 78 -7.94 12.65 3.72
N ASP A 79 -9.12 13.05 3.25
CA ASP A 79 -10.38 12.38 3.55
C ASP A 79 -10.46 10.99 2.95
N PHE A 80 -9.81 10.77 1.79
CA PHE A 80 -9.74 9.49 1.09
C PHE A 80 -8.72 8.50 1.70
N SER A 81 -8.01 8.88 2.76
CA SER A 81 -7.15 7.96 3.50
C SER A 81 -8.00 6.97 4.29
N TYR A 82 -7.91 5.67 4.04
CA TYR A 82 -8.56 4.70 4.93
C TYR A 82 -7.81 4.57 6.28
N ASN A 83 -6.59 5.08 6.41
CA ASN A 83 -5.84 5.04 7.67
C ASN A 83 -6.26 6.15 8.64
N THR A 84 -6.60 7.32 8.11
CA THR A 84 -6.73 8.57 8.89
C THR A 84 -7.84 9.48 8.41
N GLY A 85 -8.40 9.23 7.23
CA GLY A 85 -9.37 10.09 6.56
C GLY A 85 -10.79 9.90 7.07
N SER A 86 -11.64 10.87 6.77
CA SER A 86 -13.05 10.89 7.16
C SER A 86 -13.93 9.92 6.37
N LEU A 87 -13.51 9.53 5.15
CA LEU A 87 -14.25 8.60 4.29
C LEU A 87 -13.99 7.13 4.61
N ARG A 88 -13.13 6.82 5.57
CA ARG A 88 -12.87 5.45 6.01
C ARG A 88 -14.10 4.83 6.67
N CYS A 89 -14.23 3.52 6.60
CA CYS A 89 -15.32 2.82 7.26
C CYS A 89 -15.21 3.00 8.78
N PRO A 90 -16.24 3.55 9.47
CA PRO A 90 -16.17 3.78 10.91
C PRO A 90 -16.24 2.49 11.73
N VAL A 91 -16.81 1.41 11.17
CA VAL A 91 -17.01 0.14 11.88
C VAL A 91 -15.70 -0.64 12.03
N CYS A 92 -14.88 -0.70 10.98
CA CYS A 92 -13.57 -1.36 11.02
C CYS A 92 -12.40 -0.37 11.11
N ASP A 93 -12.67 0.92 11.31
CA ASP A 93 -11.65 1.98 11.31
C ASP A 93 -10.68 1.90 10.12
N GLY A 94 -11.22 1.55 8.95
CA GLY A 94 -10.48 1.42 7.69
C GLY A 94 -9.55 0.20 7.56
N THR A 95 -9.60 -0.78 8.48
CA THR A 95 -8.85 -2.04 8.31
C THR A 95 -9.47 -2.97 7.26
N GLY A 96 -10.78 -2.82 7.01
CA GLY A 96 -11.55 -3.69 6.12
C GLY A 96 -11.97 -5.02 6.76
N GLN A 97 -11.53 -5.31 7.97
CA GLN A 97 -11.77 -6.57 8.67
C GLN A 97 -12.12 -6.36 10.14
N ILE A 98 -12.79 -7.33 10.75
CA ILE A 98 -13.10 -7.36 12.17
C ILE A 98 -12.48 -8.63 12.74
N SER A 99 -11.73 -8.50 13.83
CA SER A 99 -11.23 -9.66 14.59
C SER A 99 -12.33 -10.11 15.55
N LEU A 100 -12.67 -11.39 15.51
CA LEU A 100 -13.60 -12.02 16.43
C LEU A 100 -12.81 -12.89 17.39
N ASP A 101 -12.97 -12.62 18.68
CA ASP A 101 -12.53 -13.50 19.75
C ASP A 101 -13.58 -14.59 19.94
N VAL A 102 -13.21 -15.81 19.56
CA VAL A 102 -14.04 -17.00 19.75
C VAL A 102 -13.35 -17.87 20.77
N GLN A 103 -14.02 -18.11 21.90
CA GLN A 103 -13.47 -18.88 23.01
C GLN A 103 -12.90 -20.22 22.50
N PHE A 104 -11.65 -20.50 22.88
CA PHE A 104 -10.89 -21.71 22.52
C PHE A 104 -10.42 -21.81 21.06
N LEU A 105 -10.62 -20.79 20.23
CA LEU A 105 -10.06 -20.69 18.89
C LEU A 105 -9.08 -19.51 18.78
N PRO A 106 -8.10 -19.57 17.87
CA PRO A 106 -7.34 -18.37 17.49
C PRO A 106 -8.27 -17.30 16.93
N ASP A 107 -7.89 -16.03 17.12
CA ASP A 107 -8.59 -14.87 16.55
C ASP A 107 -8.90 -15.08 15.05
N VAL A 108 -10.17 -14.97 14.70
CA VAL A 108 -10.62 -15.08 13.32
C VAL A 108 -10.89 -13.69 12.77
N ASN A 109 -10.19 -13.32 11.69
CA ASN A 109 -10.48 -12.10 10.95
C ASN A 109 -11.54 -12.39 9.89
N ILE A 110 -12.65 -11.66 9.95
CA ILE A 110 -13.69 -11.69 8.92
C ILE A 110 -13.73 -10.37 8.16
N PRO A 111 -14.17 -10.36 6.88
CA PRO A 111 -14.48 -9.13 6.19
C PRO A 111 -15.46 -8.28 7.01
N CYS A 112 -15.20 -6.98 7.11
CA CYS A 112 -16.07 -6.08 7.86
C CYS A 112 -17.49 -6.12 7.26
N PRO A 113 -18.55 -6.36 8.05
CA PRO A 113 -19.91 -6.51 7.52
C PRO A 113 -20.45 -5.22 6.90
N GLU A 114 -20.00 -4.05 7.37
CA GLU A 114 -20.47 -2.76 6.87
C GLU A 114 -19.86 -2.40 5.50
N CYS A 115 -18.53 -2.47 5.38
CA CYS A 115 -17.83 -2.08 4.14
C CYS A 115 -17.51 -3.26 3.22
N ARG A 116 -17.73 -4.50 3.67
CA ARG A 116 -17.43 -5.75 2.95
C ARG A 116 -15.99 -5.81 2.44
N GLY A 117 -15.03 -5.40 3.28
CA GLY A 117 -13.61 -5.40 2.90
C GLY A 117 -13.10 -4.10 2.26
N SER A 118 -13.98 -3.26 1.70
CA SER A 118 -13.57 -2.06 0.94
C SER A 118 -12.85 -0.98 1.74
N ARG A 119 -12.87 -1.04 3.09
CA ARG A 119 -12.22 -0.07 4.01
C ARG A 119 -12.84 1.33 4.02
N TYR A 120 -13.85 1.60 3.21
CA TYR A 120 -14.48 2.90 3.05
C TYR A 120 -15.94 2.92 3.50
N ALA A 121 -16.39 4.09 3.93
CA ALA A 121 -17.80 4.38 4.18
C ALA A 121 -18.57 4.53 2.85
N LYS A 122 -19.91 4.49 2.93
CA LYS A 122 -20.79 4.56 1.75
C LYS A 122 -20.65 5.88 0.99
N GLU A 123 -20.30 6.96 1.70
CA GLU A 123 -20.06 8.30 1.18
C GLU A 123 -18.92 8.31 0.14
N ALA A 124 -17.88 7.50 0.35
CA ALA A 124 -16.75 7.41 -0.56
C ALA A 124 -17.17 6.95 -1.98
N LYS A 125 -18.21 6.11 -2.06
CA LYS A 125 -18.74 5.60 -3.34
C LYS A 125 -19.49 6.66 -4.15
N LYS A 126 -19.89 7.76 -3.52
CA LYS A 126 -20.55 8.89 -4.19
C LYS A 126 -19.55 9.73 -4.99
N ILE A 127 -18.26 9.64 -4.68
CA ILE A 127 -17.20 10.36 -5.38
C ILE A 127 -16.71 9.50 -6.55
N ARG A 128 -17.15 9.87 -7.76
CA ARG A 128 -16.75 9.21 -9.00
C ARG A 128 -15.67 9.99 -9.75
N TYR A 129 -14.78 9.25 -10.37
CA TYR A 129 -13.80 9.72 -11.34
C TYR A 129 -14.10 9.06 -12.68
N THR A 130 -14.12 9.86 -13.75
CA THR A 130 -14.28 9.40 -15.12
C THR A 130 -12.91 9.33 -15.78
N ASN A 131 -12.50 8.16 -16.26
CA ASN A 131 -11.21 8.00 -16.94
C ASN A 131 -11.27 8.51 -18.40
N LYS A 132 -10.15 8.46 -19.12
CA LYS A 132 -10.08 8.91 -20.52
C LYS A 132 -10.95 8.07 -21.46
N SER A 133 -11.25 6.84 -21.09
CA SER A 133 -12.11 5.91 -21.83
C SER A 133 -13.60 6.13 -21.54
N GLY A 134 -13.94 7.07 -20.66
CA GLY A 134 -15.33 7.37 -20.28
C GLY A 134 -15.89 6.47 -19.18
N GLU A 135 -15.09 5.58 -18.60
CA GLU A 135 -15.53 4.71 -17.52
C GLU A 135 -15.50 5.45 -16.19
N GLU A 136 -16.56 5.27 -15.40
CA GLU A 136 -16.68 5.88 -14.08
C GLU A 136 -16.48 4.85 -12.97
N CYS A 137 -15.56 5.15 -12.07
CA CYS A 137 -15.37 4.38 -10.84
C CYS A 137 -15.20 5.30 -9.65
N SER A 138 -15.59 4.81 -8.47
CA SER A 138 -15.23 5.40 -7.20
C SER A 138 -13.91 4.81 -6.69
N LEU A 139 -13.23 5.51 -5.76
CA LEU A 139 -11.99 5.01 -5.18
C LEU A 139 -12.16 3.63 -4.51
N PRO A 140 -13.24 3.36 -3.74
CA PRO A 140 -13.45 2.02 -3.16
C PRO A 140 -13.63 0.94 -4.23
N GLU A 141 -14.32 1.22 -5.34
CA GLU A 141 -14.49 0.25 -6.44
C GLU A 141 -13.15 -0.04 -7.12
N LEU A 142 -12.35 0.99 -7.39
CA LEU A 142 -11.01 0.83 -7.99
C LEU A 142 -10.06 0.03 -7.09
N MET A 143 -10.14 0.25 -5.78
CA MET A 143 -9.30 -0.44 -4.79
C MET A 143 -9.73 -1.89 -4.51
N ASP A 144 -10.92 -2.29 -4.94
CA ASP A 144 -11.45 -3.66 -4.84
C ASP A 144 -11.07 -4.53 -6.04
N MET A 145 -10.54 -3.92 -7.11
CA MET A 145 -10.07 -4.61 -8.30
C MET A 145 -8.70 -5.27 -8.07
N ASP A 146 -8.44 -6.35 -8.80
CA ASP A 146 -7.07 -6.81 -9.00
C ASP A 146 -6.29 -5.85 -9.91
N VAL A 147 -4.96 -5.98 -9.89
CA VAL A 147 -4.07 -5.05 -10.61
C VAL A 147 -4.29 -5.08 -12.13
N ASN A 148 -4.61 -6.24 -12.71
CA ASN A 148 -4.81 -6.33 -14.16
C ASN A 148 -6.09 -5.60 -14.55
N SER A 149 -7.18 -5.86 -13.83
CA SER A 149 -8.47 -5.19 -14.03
C SER A 149 -8.35 -3.66 -13.86
N ALA A 150 -7.50 -3.18 -12.95
CA ALA A 150 -7.28 -1.74 -12.75
C ALA A 150 -6.45 -1.06 -13.86
N LEU A 151 -5.67 -1.83 -14.64
CA LEU A 151 -4.83 -1.31 -15.72
C LEU A 151 -5.49 -1.39 -17.11
N GLY A 152 -6.53 -2.22 -17.27
CA GLY A 152 -7.24 -2.45 -18.53
C GLY A 152 -6.86 -3.77 -19.18
#